data_AF-A0AAU5MKM9-F1
#
_entry.id   AF-A0AAU5MKM9-F1
#
_cell.length_a   1.000
_cell.length_b   1.000
_cell.length_c   1.000
_cell.angle_alpha   90.00
_cell.angle_beta   90.00
_cell.angle_gamma   90.00
#
_symmetry.space_group_name_H-M   'P 1'
#
loop_
_entity.id
_entity.type
_entity.pdbx_description
1 polymer ?
#
loop_
_entity_poly.entity_id
_entity_poly.type
_entity_poly.pdbx_seq_one_letter_code
_entity_poly.pdbx_strand_id
1 'polypeptide(L)'
;MIRRIIGLGTTAALAVTAPIVLTGAAAPANAGTTTTTASCSQLASATNISAATYADRLVRAWGSGATATANCYASTAVTRTLYGQVMPGGIHWRRVSTEGAAGTIYVTYHDDARGGNLTIGVQNVGLRAANGWHAAYTAKFSGEPQAWNAVQWSDNLVRAWGRGDTKWTAYYATPTAAAQLHKVAAKGGSHWTRIATEGAAGTTYVTYRNDVTRHTLVIGVSNVGLSQGDAHAAYTVQYH
;
A
#
# COMPACT_ATOMS: atom_id res chain seq x y z
N MET A 1 5.46 -6.64 76.41
CA MET A 1 4.10 -6.23 76.86
C MET A 1 3.08 -6.83 75.90
N ILE A 2 1.92 -7.13 76.46
CA ILE A 2 0.85 -8.05 76.00
C ILE A 2 -0.16 -7.37 75.03
N ARG A 3 -0.92 -8.21 74.27
CA ARG A 3 -2.19 -8.01 73.50
C ARG A 3 -2.07 -7.56 72.03
N ARG A 4 -2.86 -8.05 71.06
CA ARG A 4 -4.14 -8.79 71.08
C ARG A 4 -4.44 -9.41 69.69
N ILE A 5 -5.04 -10.60 69.69
CA ILE A 5 -5.78 -11.22 68.57
C ILE A 5 -7.11 -10.48 68.36
N ILE A 6 -7.57 -10.35 67.11
CA ILE A 6 -8.96 -10.26 66.54
C ILE A 6 -8.75 -10.25 65.01
N GLY A 7 -9.44 -10.95 64.11
CA GLY A 7 -10.68 -11.70 64.11
C GLY A 7 -11.19 -11.75 62.64
N LEU A 8 -11.88 -12.83 62.29
CA LEU A 8 -12.37 -13.18 60.95
C LEU A 8 -13.27 -12.13 60.28
N GLY A 9 -13.30 -12.15 58.95
CA GLY A 9 -14.28 -11.45 58.12
C GLY A 9 -14.46 -12.14 56.76
N THR A 10 -15.27 -13.20 56.74
CA THR A 10 -15.84 -13.83 55.55
C THR A 10 -16.66 -12.81 54.75
N THR A 11 -16.37 -12.63 53.47
CA THR A 11 -17.28 -11.97 52.52
C THR A 11 -17.70 -12.95 51.43
N ALA A 12 -19.01 -13.12 51.35
CA ALA A 12 -19.73 -14.01 50.46
C ALA A 12 -19.49 -13.65 48.99
N ALA A 13 -19.20 -14.66 48.18
CA ALA A 13 -19.30 -14.57 46.73
C ALA A 13 -20.78 -14.57 46.34
N LEU A 14 -21.31 -13.41 45.96
CA LEU A 14 -22.60 -13.30 45.29
C LEU A 14 -22.43 -13.79 43.85
N ALA A 15 -22.82 -15.04 43.60
CA ALA A 15 -23.02 -15.56 42.26
C ALA A 15 -24.29 -14.94 41.66
N VAL A 16 -24.12 -13.97 40.76
CA VAL A 16 -25.20 -13.46 39.92
C VAL A 16 -25.31 -14.37 38.70
N THR A 17 -26.22 -15.34 38.77
CA THR A 17 -26.70 -16.08 37.59
C THR A 17 -27.67 -15.19 36.82
N ALA A 18 -27.20 -14.53 35.77
CA ALA A 18 -28.06 -13.91 34.78
C ALA A 18 -28.45 -14.95 33.71
N PRO A 19 -29.73 -15.10 33.33
CA PRO A 19 -30.13 -15.94 32.22
C PRO A 19 -29.64 -15.32 30.90
N ILE A 20 -28.73 -16.03 30.23
CA ILE A 20 -28.30 -15.71 28.87
C ILE A 20 -29.49 -16.00 27.94
N VAL A 21 -30.14 -14.93 27.48
CA VAL A 21 -31.12 -15.01 26.39
C VAL A 21 -30.33 -15.30 25.12
N LEU A 22 -30.54 -16.49 24.55
CA LEU A 22 -29.91 -16.97 23.33
C LEU A 22 -30.55 -16.27 22.11
N THR A 23 -30.22 -15.00 21.87
CA THR A 23 -30.48 -14.36 20.58
C THR A 23 -29.29 -14.60 19.66
N GLY A 24 -29.59 -15.20 18.50
CA GLY A 24 -28.69 -15.71 17.47
C GLY A 24 -27.26 -15.16 17.47
N ALA A 25 -26.31 -16.07 17.63
CA ALA A 25 -24.92 -15.86 17.26
C ALA A 25 -24.86 -15.42 15.79
N ALA A 26 -24.67 -14.12 15.55
CA ALA A 26 -24.19 -13.65 14.27
C ALA A 26 -22.78 -14.24 14.11
N ALA A 27 -22.67 -15.25 13.26
CA ALA A 27 -21.39 -15.76 12.80
C ALA A 27 -20.52 -14.56 12.36
N PRO A 28 -19.21 -14.55 12.67
CA PRO A 28 -18.34 -13.52 12.12
C PRO A 28 -18.48 -13.59 10.60
N ALA A 29 -18.96 -12.49 10.02
CA ALA A 29 -19.03 -12.37 8.58
C ALA A 29 -17.62 -12.62 8.06
N ASN A 30 -17.44 -13.72 7.32
CA ASN A 30 -16.29 -13.90 6.46
C ASN A 30 -16.15 -12.59 5.69
N ALA A 31 -15.09 -11.83 5.96
CA ALA A 31 -14.63 -10.77 5.09
C ALA A 31 -14.13 -11.47 3.82
N GLY A 32 -15.07 -11.98 3.03
CA GLY A 32 -14.83 -12.46 1.69
C GLY A 32 -14.19 -11.30 0.97
N THR A 33 -12.94 -11.50 0.57
CA THR A 33 -12.20 -10.58 -0.27
C THR A 33 -13.08 -10.34 -1.48
N THR A 34 -13.80 -9.22 -1.47
CA THR A 34 -14.69 -8.87 -2.56
C THR A 34 -13.75 -8.51 -3.68
N THR A 35 -13.43 -9.51 -4.50
CA THR A 35 -12.70 -9.32 -5.74
C THR A 35 -13.70 -8.62 -6.63
N THR A 36 -13.79 -7.29 -6.50
CA THR A 36 -14.64 -6.49 -7.36
C THR A 36 -14.05 -6.63 -8.75
N THR A 37 -14.62 -7.52 -9.55
CA THR A 37 -14.38 -7.58 -10.97
C THR A 37 -14.92 -6.28 -11.55
N ALA A 38 -14.09 -5.23 -11.53
CA ALA A 38 -14.44 -3.99 -12.19
C ALA A 38 -14.64 -4.31 -13.67
N SER A 39 -15.87 -4.14 -14.15
CA SER A 39 -16.15 -4.28 -15.57
C SER A 39 -15.59 -3.05 -16.28
N CYS A 40 -14.89 -3.25 -17.40
CA CYS A 40 -14.35 -2.12 -18.17
C CYS A 40 -15.43 -1.13 -18.61
N SER A 41 -16.69 -1.58 -18.69
CA SER A 41 -17.86 -0.74 -18.97
C SER A 41 -18.15 0.33 -17.91
N GLN A 42 -17.62 0.20 -16.70
CA GLN A 42 -17.81 1.16 -15.60
C GLN A 42 -16.71 2.23 -15.55
N LEU A 43 -15.67 2.09 -16.38
CA LEU A 43 -14.58 3.05 -16.47
C LEU A 43 -14.89 4.13 -17.51
N ALA A 44 -14.30 5.32 -17.33
CA ALA A 44 -14.36 6.36 -18.35
C ALA A 44 -13.83 5.83 -19.69
N SER A 45 -14.46 6.26 -20.78
CA SER A 45 -14.14 5.77 -22.12
C SER A 45 -12.63 5.77 -22.39
N ALA A 46 -12.19 4.68 -23.01
CA ALA A 46 -10.84 4.45 -23.45
C ALA A 46 -10.63 4.85 -24.92
N THR A 47 -11.72 5.19 -25.63
CA THR A 47 -11.68 5.69 -27.01
C THR A 47 -11.39 7.18 -27.06
N ASN A 48 -10.76 7.63 -28.16
CA ASN A 48 -10.50 9.04 -28.46
C ASN A 48 -9.69 9.82 -27.40
N ILE A 49 -8.99 9.12 -26.49
CA ILE A 49 -8.01 9.74 -25.60
C ILE A 49 -6.60 9.62 -26.20
N SER A 50 -5.69 10.51 -25.81
CA SER A 50 -4.30 10.39 -26.21
C SER A 50 -3.68 9.13 -25.62
N ALA A 51 -2.75 8.52 -26.36
CA ALA A 51 -2.00 7.36 -25.88
C ALA A 51 -1.23 7.64 -24.57
N ALA A 52 -0.75 8.87 -24.39
CA ALA A 52 -0.12 9.32 -23.16
C ALA A 52 -1.09 9.26 -21.96
N THR A 53 -2.30 9.82 -22.12
CA THR A 53 -3.35 9.76 -21.08
C THR A 53 -3.81 8.32 -20.82
N TYR A 54 -3.87 7.50 -21.86
CA TYR A 54 -4.18 6.08 -21.73
C TYR A 54 -3.16 5.34 -20.87
N ALA A 55 -1.87 5.50 -21.18
CA ALA A 55 -0.79 4.90 -20.42
C ALA A 55 -0.78 5.38 -18.96
N ASP A 56 -1.13 6.65 -18.70
CA ASP A 56 -1.22 7.15 -17.31
C ASP A 56 -2.29 6.45 -16.50
N ARG A 57 -3.44 6.19 -17.12
CA ARG A 57 -4.54 5.47 -16.45
C ARG A 57 -4.11 4.05 -16.11
N LEU A 58 -3.42 3.37 -17.02
CA LEU A 58 -2.83 2.05 -16.76
C LEU A 58 -1.80 2.10 -15.63
N VAL A 59 -0.80 2.99 -15.69
CA VAL A 59 0.27 3.09 -14.68
C VAL A 59 -0.29 3.45 -13.31
N ARG A 60 -1.33 4.30 -13.23
CA ARG A 60 -2.03 4.59 -11.96
C ARG A 60 -2.85 3.40 -11.46
N ALA A 61 -3.49 2.65 -12.34
CA ALA A 61 -4.25 1.45 -11.96
C ALA A 61 -3.33 0.34 -11.44
N TRP A 62 -2.25 0.04 -12.16
CA TRP A 62 -1.20 -0.88 -11.71
C TRP A 62 -0.54 -0.39 -10.44
N GLY A 63 -0.17 0.90 -10.42
CA GLY A 63 0.44 1.57 -9.29
C GLY A 63 -0.38 1.41 -8.02
N SER A 64 -1.68 1.69 -8.08
CA SER A 64 -2.63 1.55 -6.96
C SER A 64 -3.06 0.11 -6.65
N GLY A 65 -2.62 -0.89 -7.40
CA GLY A 65 -3.04 -2.29 -7.21
C GLY A 65 -4.48 -2.58 -7.62
N ALA A 66 -5.05 -1.77 -8.53
CA ALA A 66 -6.37 -2.00 -9.10
C ALA A 66 -6.26 -2.98 -10.29
N THR A 67 -6.01 -4.26 -10.01
CA THR A 67 -5.71 -5.28 -11.04
C THR A 67 -6.79 -5.44 -12.09
N ALA A 68 -8.07 -5.43 -11.69
CA ALA A 68 -9.18 -5.48 -12.65
C ALA A 68 -9.18 -4.27 -13.61
N THR A 69 -8.91 -3.07 -13.08
CA THR A 69 -8.80 -1.84 -13.88
C THR A 69 -7.58 -1.86 -14.79
N ALA A 70 -6.42 -2.32 -14.30
CA ALA A 70 -5.21 -2.44 -15.12
C ALA A 70 -5.43 -3.41 -16.29
N ASN A 71 -6.12 -4.53 -16.05
CA ASN A 71 -6.49 -5.51 -17.07
C ASN A 71 -7.40 -4.96 -18.17
N CYS A 72 -8.19 -3.91 -17.91
CA CYS A 72 -8.97 -3.25 -18.95
C CYS A 72 -8.08 -2.48 -19.94
N TYR A 73 -7.04 -1.82 -19.45
CA TYR A 73 -6.14 -1.02 -20.30
C TYR A 73 -5.06 -1.85 -21.00
N ALA A 74 -4.62 -2.95 -20.39
CA ALA A 74 -3.48 -3.74 -20.84
C ALA A 74 -3.87 -5.05 -21.53
N SER A 75 -3.05 -5.47 -22.49
CA SER A 75 -3.02 -6.86 -22.92
C SER A 75 -2.52 -7.79 -21.79
N THR A 76 -2.83 -9.08 -21.87
CA THR A 76 -2.38 -10.08 -20.88
C THR A 76 -0.86 -10.10 -20.71
N ALA A 77 -0.10 -9.91 -21.80
CA ALA A 77 1.36 -9.85 -21.76
C ALA A 77 1.85 -8.64 -20.95
N VAL A 78 1.25 -7.47 -21.17
CA VAL A 78 1.58 -6.24 -20.43
C VAL A 78 1.26 -6.39 -18.95
N THR A 79 0.07 -6.89 -18.60
CA THR A 79 -0.26 -7.17 -17.19
C THR A 79 0.77 -8.11 -16.57
N ARG A 80 1.13 -9.21 -17.25
CA ARG A 80 2.12 -10.15 -16.73
C ARG A 80 3.46 -9.49 -16.47
N THR A 81 3.94 -8.63 -17.38
CA THR A 81 5.18 -7.89 -17.17
C THR A 81 5.10 -6.94 -15.99
N LEU A 82 4.02 -6.15 -15.88
CA LEU A 82 3.84 -5.16 -14.82
C LEU A 82 3.75 -5.80 -13.44
N TYR A 83 2.89 -6.81 -13.30
CA TYR A 83 2.67 -7.50 -12.02
C TYR A 83 3.74 -8.54 -11.70
N GLY A 84 4.52 -8.99 -12.69
CA GLY A 84 5.72 -9.80 -12.45
C GLY A 84 6.88 -8.99 -11.85
N GLN A 85 6.92 -7.66 -12.06
CA GLN A 85 7.97 -6.81 -11.51
C GLN A 85 7.71 -6.47 -10.04
N VAL A 86 6.51 -5.96 -9.74
CA VAL A 86 6.10 -5.63 -8.37
C VAL A 86 4.57 -5.64 -8.27
N MET A 87 4.05 -6.05 -7.11
CA MET A 87 2.62 -6.02 -6.83
C MET A 87 2.33 -5.28 -5.53
N PRO A 88 1.70 -4.09 -5.58
CA PRO A 88 1.36 -3.25 -6.73
C PRO A 88 2.53 -2.35 -7.20
N GLY A 89 2.34 -1.72 -8.36
CA GLY A 89 3.35 -0.91 -9.07
C GLY A 89 3.99 0.24 -8.31
N GLY A 90 3.35 0.75 -7.25
CA GLY A 90 3.75 1.99 -6.57
C GLY A 90 3.26 3.24 -7.29
N ILE A 91 3.30 4.40 -6.62
CA ILE A 91 2.75 5.68 -7.14
C ILE A 91 3.81 6.67 -7.64
N HIS A 92 5.09 6.28 -7.65
CA HIS A 92 6.23 7.17 -7.87
C HIS A 92 6.65 7.29 -9.34
N TRP A 93 5.78 6.85 -10.24
CA TRP A 93 6.01 6.90 -11.68
C TRP A 93 5.69 8.28 -12.23
N ARG A 94 6.73 9.00 -12.66
CA ARG A 94 6.62 10.28 -13.38
C ARG A 94 6.89 10.05 -14.86
N ARG A 95 6.00 10.51 -15.73
CA ARG A 95 6.25 10.48 -17.17
C ARG A 95 7.46 11.36 -17.50
N VAL A 96 8.41 10.82 -18.25
CA VAL A 96 9.63 11.52 -18.68
C VAL A 96 9.74 11.65 -20.20
N SER A 97 9.10 10.76 -20.98
CA SER A 97 9.06 10.92 -22.44
C SER A 97 7.77 10.38 -23.06
N THR A 98 7.48 10.84 -24.28
CA THR A 98 6.39 10.34 -25.12
C THR A 98 6.84 10.44 -26.58
N GLU A 99 6.97 9.28 -27.23
CA GLU A 99 7.57 9.16 -28.56
C GLU A 99 6.67 8.32 -29.46
N GLY A 100 6.46 8.77 -30.69
CA GLY A 100 5.67 8.04 -31.68
C GLY A 100 6.56 7.27 -32.66
N ALA A 101 6.28 5.99 -32.86
CA ALA A 101 6.93 5.18 -33.89
C ALA A 101 5.97 4.11 -34.44
N ALA A 102 5.88 4.01 -35.78
CA ALA A 102 5.13 2.97 -36.51
C ALA A 102 3.69 2.75 -36.00
N GLY A 103 2.92 3.83 -35.78
CA GLY A 103 1.53 3.74 -35.31
C GLY A 103 1.38 3.38 -33.81
N THR A 104 2.49 3.30 -33.08
CA THR A 104 2.54 3.13 -31.63
C THR A 104 3.06 4.41 -31.00
N ILE A 105 2.51 4.76 -29.84
CA ILE A 105 3.09 5.77 -28.95
C ILE A 105 3.72 5.04 -27.77
N TYR A 106 5.01 5.26 -27.56
CA TYR A 106 5.76 4.80 -26.41
C TYR A 106 5.80 5.89 -25.36
N VAL A 107 5.36 5.56 -24.16
CA VAL A 107 5.33 6.48 -23.02
C VAL A 107 6.27 5.95 -21.97
N THR A 108 7.31 6.72 -21.66
CA THR A 108 8.32 6.34 -20.68
C THR A 108 8.07 7.05 -19.36
N TYR A 109 8.11 6.29 -18.28
CA TYR A 109 7.97 6.72 -16.90
C TYR A 109 9.27 6.42 -16.16
N HIS A 110 9.69 7.33 -15.30
CA HIS A 110 10.75 7.12 -14.34
C HIS A 110 10.14 6.90 -12.96
N ASP A 111 10.64 5.91 -12.21
CA ASP A 111 10.28 5.77 -10.80
C ASP A 111 11.17 6.69 -9.96
N ASP A 112 10.62 7.83 -9.53
CA ASP A 112 11.36 8.82 -8.75
C ASP A 112 11.79 8.29 -7.35
N ALA A 113 11.26 7.15 -6.91
CA ALA A 113 11.58 6.57 -5.61
C ALA A 113 12.57 5.40 -5.68
N ARG A 114 12.51 4.57 -6.73
CA ARG A 114 13.35 3.37 -6.91
C ARG A 114 14.40 3.50 -8.01
N GLY A 115 14.34 4.58 -8.78
CA GLY A 115 15.05 4.69 -10.05
C GLY A 115 14.48 3.76 -11.11
N GLY A 116 15.09 3.78 -12.28
CA GLY A 116 14.65 2.95 -13.40
C GLY A 116 13.48 3.51 -14.16
N ASN A 117 13.29 2.95 -15.36
CA ASN A 117 12.26 3.39 -16.28
C ASN A 117 11.32 2.25 -16.67
N LEU A 118 10.06 2.60 -16.87
CA LEU A 118 9.02 1.78 -17.47
C LEU A 118 8.58 2.44 -18.78
N THR A 119 8.68 1.72 -19.89
CA THR A 119 8.13 2.16 -21.18
C THR A 119 6.89 1.34 -21.52
N ILE A 120 5.77 2.03 -21.76
CA ILE A 120 4.50 1.44 -22.21
C ILE A 120 4.27 1.78 -23.68
N GLY A 121 4.08 0.79 -24.54
CA GLY A 121 3.66 0.99 -25.92
C GLY A 121 2.15 0.86 -26.07
N VAL A 122 1.51 1.92 -26.58
CA VAL A 122 0.07 2.00 -26.84
C VAL A 122 -0.18 2.09 -28.34
N GLN A 123 -0.99 1.19 -28.89
CA GLN A 123 -1.36 1.20 -30.31
C GLN A 123 -2.45 2.23 -30.59
N ASN A 124 -2.19 3.14 -31.54
CA ASN A 124 -3.18 4.13 -31.98
C ASN A 124 -4.42 3.48 -32.61
N VAL A 125 -4.24 2.34 -33.29
CA VAL A 125 -5.35 1.57 -33.87
C VAL A 125 -6.23 0.94 -32.80
N GLY A 126 -5.65 0.49 -31.68
CA GLY A 126 -6.38 -0.06 -30.54
C GLY A 126 -7.29 0.98 -29.88
N LEU A 127 -6.81 2.23 -29.77
CA LEU A 127 -7.61 3.36 -29.24
C LEU A 127 -8.81 3.75 -30.12
N ARG A 128 -8.79 3.37 -31.41
CA ARG A 128 -9.84 3.65 -32.39
C ARG A 128 -10.81 2.48 -32.59
N ALA A 129 -10.53 1.32 -32.01
CA ALA A 129 -11.45 0.19 -32.00
C ALA A 129 -12.70 0.50 -31.15
N ALA A 130 -13.78 -0.26 -31.34
CA ALA A 130 -15.12 0.04 -30.80
C ALA A 130 -15.16 0.35 -29.29
N ASN A 131 -14.23 -0.17 -28.49
CA ASN A 131 -14.17 0.06 -27.05
C ASN A 131 -12.83 0.65 -26.53
N GLY A 132 -11.80 0.77 -27.37
CA GLY A 132 -10.50 1.34 -27.00
C GLY A 132 -9.68 0.53 -25.98
N TRP A 133 -10.17 -0.61 -25.49
CA TRP A 133 -9.54 -1.39 -24.42
C TRP A 133 -8.36 -2.23 -24.92
N HIS A 134 -7.49 -2.64 -23.99
CA HIS A 134 -6.29 -3.45 -24.26
C HIS A 134 -5.32 -2.83 -25.30
N ALA A 135 -5.34 -1.50 -25.47
CA ALA A 135 -4.49 -0.82 -26.43
C ALA A 135 -3.01 -0.76 -25.99
N ALA A 136 -2.72 -0.96 -24.69
CA ALA A 136 -1.36 -1.13 -24.21
C ALA A 136 -0.89 -2.58 -24.42
N TYR A 137 0.08 -2.77 -25.32
CA TYR A 137 0.49 -4.09 -25.81
C TYR A 137 1.96 -4.42 -25.56
N THR A 138 2.78 -3.42 -25.22
CA THR A 138 4.16 -3.64 -24.74
C THR A 138 4.40 -2.90 -23.43
N ALA A 139 5.16 -3.55 -22.55
CA ALA A 139 5.71 -2.94 -21.34
C ALA A 139 7.15 -3.45 -21.21
N LYS A 140 8.08 -2.53 -20.94
CA LYS A 140 9.49 -2.85 -20.75
C LYS A 140 10.06 -2.04 -19.61
N PHE A 141 10.76 -2.71 -18.69
CA PHE A 141 11.58 -2.03 -17.69
C PHE A 141 13.01 -1.88 -18.21
N SER A 142 13.66 -0.77 -17.89
CA SER A 142 15.08 -0.55 -18.17
C SER A 142 15.76 0.11 -16.97
N GLY A 143 16.92 -0.40 -16.57
CA GLY A 143 17.56 -0.02 -15.31
C GLY A 143 16.62 -0.29 -14.14
N GLU A 144 16.11 -1.53 -14.04
CA GLU A 144 14.95 -1.91 -13.22
C GLU A 144 14.90 -1.21 -11.85
N PRO A 145 13.70 -0.77 -11.41
CA PRO A 145 13.53 -0.12 -10.13
C PRO A 145 14.17 -0.96 -9.02
N GLN A 146 15.15 -0.40 -8.32
CA GLN A 146 15.76 -1.12 -7.21
C GLN A 146 14.70 -1.40 -6.15
N ALA A 147 14.74 -2.59 -5.56
CA ALA A 147 13.90 -2.87 -4.39
C ALA A 147 14.13 -1.77 -3.36
N TRP A 148 13.03 -1.21 -2.81
CA TRP A 148 13.15 -0.19 -1.79
C TRP A 148 13.95 -0.73 -0.62
N ASN A 149 14.97 0.03 -0.21
CA ASN A 149 15.59 -0.24 1.08
C ASN A 149 14.60 0.12 2.20
N ALA A 150 14.91 -0.34 3.41
CA ALA A 150 14.03 -0.16 4.56
C ALA A 150 13.71 1.30 4.90
N VAL A 151 14.65 2.21 4.64
CA VAL A 151 14.44 3.64 4.87
C VAL A 151 13.40 4.20 3.91
N GLN A 152 13.53 3.87 2.62
CA GLN A 152 12.56 4.29 1.60
C GLN A 152 11.17 3.67 1.84
N TRP A 153 11.13 2.41 2.29
CA TRP A 153 9.88 1.74 2.64
C TRP A 153 9.18 2.45 3.81
N SER A 154 9.92 2.72 4.88
CA SER A 154 9.42 3.44 6.06
C SER A 154 8.91 4.84 5.70
N ASP A 155 9.65 5.58 4.87
CA ASP A 155 9.22 6.93 4.47
C ASP A 155 7.89 6.91 3.73
N ASN A 156 7.69 5.93 2.86
CA ASN A 156 6.46 5.79 2.11
C ASN A 156 5.27 5.40 3.00
N LEU A 157 5.50 4.54 4.00
CA LEU A 157 4.51 4.26 5.04
C LEU A 157 4.09 5.55 5.76
N VAL A 158 5.05 6.33 6.26
CA VAL A 158 4.76 7.58 7.00
C VAL A 158 4.03 8.59 6.12
N ARG A 159 4.39 8.72 4.83
CA ARG A 159 3.66 9.58 3.89
C ARG A 159 2.25 9.06 3.58
N ALA A 160 2.07 7.75 3.40
CA ALA A 160 0.75 7.15 3.15
C ALA A 160 -0.19 7.37 4.35
N TRP A 161 0.28 7.04 5.55
CA TRP A 161 -0.44 7.33 6.79
C TRP A 161 -0.66 8.83 6.99
N GLY A 162 0.34 9.64 6.65
CA GLY A 162 0.29 11.10 6.68
C GLY A 162 -0.79 11.69 5.76
N ARG A 163 -1.10 11.03 4.62
CA ARG A 163 -2.20 11.40 3.71
C ARG A 163 -3.56 10.83 4.14
N GLY A 164 -3.58 9.84 5.03
CA GLY A 164 -4.79 9.10 5.42
C GLY A 164 -5.13 7.98 4.44
N ASP A 165 -4.14 7.48 3.70
CA ASP A 165 -4.31 6.45 2.68
C ASP A 165 -4.26 5.05 3.32
N THR A 166 -5.42 4.55 3.74
CA THR A 166 -5.54 3.30 4.50
C THR A 166 -5.10 2.08 3.71
N LYS A 167 -5.39 2.04 2.39
CA LYS A 167 -4.98 0.95 1.50
C LYS A 167 -3.46 0.84 1.46
N TRP A 168 -2.78 1.96 1.27
CA TRP A 168 -1.33 1.97 1.18
C TRP A 168 -0.66 1.81 2.53
N THR A 169 -1.22 2.38 3.60
CA THR A 169 -0.73 2.12 4.97
C THR A 169 -0.77 0.62 5.28
N ALA A 170 -1.85 -0.06 4.91
CA ALA A 170 -1.98 -1.51 5.05
C ALA A 170 -1.03 -2.28 4.13
N TYR A 171 -0.67 -1.76 2.94
CA TYR A 171 0.32 -2.40 2.07
C TYR A 171 1.73 -2.36 2.66
N TYR A 172 2.14 -1.23 3.25
CA TYR A 172 3.49 -1.08 3.78
C TYR A 172 3.69 -1.77 5.13
N ALA A 173 2.65 -1.80 5.96
CA ALA A 173 2.73 -2.26 7.34
C ALA A 173 1.93 -3.54 7.58
N THR A 174 2.38 -4.36 8.52
CA THR A 174 1.55 -5.44 9.07
C THR A 174 0.27 -4.85 9.68
N PRO A 175 -0.83 -5.64 9.78
CA PRO A 175 -2.07 -5.18 10.40
C PRO A 175 -1.86 -4.59 11.80
N THR A 176 -0.96 -5.19 12.59
CA THR A 176 -0.60 -4.71 13.93
C THR A 176 0.08 -3.35 13.88
N ALA A 177 1.08 -3.16 13.01
CA ALA A 177 1.79 -1.89 12.85
C ALA A 177 0.87 -0.78 12.31
N ALA A 178 0.02 -1.09 11.33
CA ALA A 178 -0.98 -0.16 10.83
C ALA A 178 -1.98 0.27 11.92
N ALA A 179 -2.45 -0.68 12.74
CA ALA A 179 -3.31 -0.37 13.88
C ALA A 179 -2.61 0.51 14.92
N GLN A 180 -1.32 0.30 15.19
CA GLN A 180 -0.53 1.16 16.07
C GLN A 180 -0.40 2.59 15.54
N LEU A 181 -0.14 2.77 14.23
CA LEU A 181 -0.15 4.10 13.60
C LEU A 181 -1.51 4.79 13.76
N HIS A 182 -2.60 4.05 13.54
CA HIS A 182 -3.94 4.61 13.68
C HIS A 182 -4.35 4.91 15.13
N LYS A 183 -3.70 4.30 16.13
CA LYS A 183 -3.84 4.69 17.55
C LYS A 183 -3.14 6.01 17.87
N VAL A 184 -2.02 6.31 17.20
CA VAL A 184 -1.35 7.61 17.33
C VAL A 184 -2.24 8.71 16.75
N ALA A 185 -2.69 8.52 15.51
CA ALA A 185 -3.66 9.39 14.87
C ALA A 185 -4.34 8.66 13.70
N ALA A 186 -5.61 8.98 13.45
CA ALA A 186 -6.33 8.47 12.27
C ALA A 186 -5.57 8.79 10.96
N LYS A 187 -4.93 9.97 10.91
CA LYS A 187 -4.04 10.44 9.85
C LYS A 187 -2.81 11.10 10.47
N GLY A 188 -1.62 10.74 10.00
CA GLY A 188 -0.35 11.21 10.58
C GLY A 188 -0.01 12.68 10.32
N GLY A 189 -0.60 13.31 9.30
CA GLY A 189 -0.25 14.67 8.88
C GLY A 189 1.09 14.76 8.16
N SER A 190 1.52 15.99 7.86
CA SER A 190 2.71 16.28 7.03
C SER A 190 3.96 16.71 7.81
N HIS A 191 3.91 16.71 9.14
CA HIS A 191 4.95 17.31 10.00
C HIS A 191 6.01 16.31 10.48
N TRP A 192 6.23 15.22 9.75
CA TRP A 192 7.18 14.17 10.15
C TRP A 192 8.50 14.30 9.40
N THR A 193 9.58 14.53 10.14
CA THR A 193 10.94 14.61 9.61
C THR A 193 11.78 13.47 10.16
N ARG A 194 12.45 12.71 9.29
CA ARG A 194 13.38 11.65 9.71
C ARG A 194 14.58 12.28 10.41
N ILE A 195 14.91 11.76 11.59
CA ILE A 195 16.03 12.23 12.42
C ILE A 195 17.10 11.17 12.68
N ALA A 196 16.78 9.87 12.55
CA ALA A 196 17.75 8.80 12.73
C ALA A 196 17.39 7.55 11.91
N THR A 197 18.39 6.70 11.70
CA THR A 197 18.24 5.37 11.09
C THR A 197 19.26 4.44 11.71
N GLU A 198 18.80 3.28 12.17
CA GLU A 198 19.62 2.30 12.89
C GLU A 198 19.33 0.90 12.36
N GLY A 199 20.38 0.15 12.04
CA GLY A 199 20.27 -1.27 11.67
C GLY A 199 20.48 -2.16 12.89
N ALA A 200 19.56 -3.08 13.15
CA ALA A 200 19.69 -4.07 14.22
C ALA A 200 19.08 -5.40 13.81
N ALA A 201 19.90 -6.47 13.85
CA ALA A 201 19.48 -7.88 13.72
C ALA A 201 18.47 -8.17 12.59
N GLY A 202 18.75 -7.74 11.36
CA GLY A 202 17.87 -7.98 10.21
C GLY A 202 16.69 -7.02 10.11
N THR A 203 16.65 -6.00 10.95
CA THR A 203 15.67 -4.90 10.93
C THR A 203 16.38 -3.57 10.79
N THR A 204 15.75 -2.66 10.06
CA THR A 204 16.14 -1.26 10.06
C THR A 204 15.06 -0.46 10.77
N TYR A 205 15.47 0.27 11.81
CA TYR A 205 14.65 1.21 12.54
C TYR A 205 14.84 2.61 11.97
N VAL A 206 13.74 3.28 11.67
CA VAL A 206 13.74 4.65 11.17
C VAL A 206 12.95 5.52 12.14
N THR A 207 13.62 6.55 12.65
CA THR A 207 13.04 7.47 13.64
C THR A 207 12.66 8.77 12.98
N TYR A 208 11.41 9.17 13.16
CA TYR A 208 10.84 10.44 12.73
C TYR A 208 10.52 11.29 13.95
N ARG A 209 10.65 12.60 13.80
CA ARG A 209 10.18 13.58 14.77
C ARG A 209 9.05 14.39 14.15
N ASN A 210 7.99 14.59 14.92
CA ASN A 210 6.96 15.54 14.55
C ASN A 210 7.45 16.96 14.85
N ASP A 211 7.55 17.82 13.84
CA ASP A 211 8.12 19.16 14.01
C ASP A 211 7.21 20.11 14.80
N VAL A 212 5.92 19.79 14.92
CA VAL A 212 4.94 20.54 15.70
C VAL A 212 4.88 20.03 17.13
N THR A 213 4.64 18.73 17.33
CA THR A 213 4.41 18.15 18.65
C THR A 213 5.69 17.70 19.36
N ARG A 214 6.82 17.66 18.65
CA ARG A 214 8.13 17.14 19.11
C ARG A 214 8.16 15.65 19.48
N HIS A 215 7.04 14.95 19.41
CA HIS A 215 6.97 13.50 19.57
C HIS A 215 7.77 12.77 18.50
N THR A 216 8.17 11.55 18.84
CA THR A 216 8.94 10.68 17.95
C THR A 216 8.14 9.45 17.58
N LEU A 217 8.39 8.98 16.36
CA LEU A 217 7.81 7.77 15.79
C LEU A 217 8.95 6.90 15.29
N VAL A 218 9.06 5.69 15.79
CA VAL A 218 10.05 4.70 15.35
C VAL A 218 9.33 3.61 14.57
N ILE A 219 9.78 3.38 13.34
CA ILE A 219 9.26 2.33 12.46
C ILE A 219 10.34 1.28 12.27
N GLY A 220 10.04 0.03 12.59
CA GLY A 220 10.92 -1.10 12.31
C GLY A 220 10.49 -1.83 11.05
N VAL A 221 11.41 -1.95 10.09
CA VAL A 221 11.20 -2.60 8.80
C VAL A 221 12.10 -3.83 8.68
N SER A 222 11.51 -4.97 8.37
CA SER A 222 12.23 -6.24 8.19
C SER A 222 13.02 -6.23 6.89
N ASN A 223 14.35 -6.33 6.98
CA ASN A 223 15.22 -6.41 5.81
C ASN A 223 14.99 -7.72 5.04
N VAL A 224 14.63 -8.81 5.74
CA VAL A 224 14.28 -10.09 5.13
C VAL A 224 12.97 -9.98 4.37
N GLY A 225 11.94 -9.37 4.97
CA GLY A 225 10.64 -9.15 4.31
C GLY A 225 10.77 -8.30 3.04
N LEU A 226 11.60 -7.25 3.09
CA LEU A 226 11.90 -6.47 1.88
C LEU A 226 12.63 -7.28 0.81
N SER A 227 13.61 -8.11 1.20
CA SER A 227 14.39 -8.92 0.26
C SER A 227 13.55 -10.01 -0.43
N GLN A 228 12.45 -10.43 0.20
CA GLN A 228 11.49 -11.37 -0.35
C GLN A 228 10.40 -10.70 -1.20
N GLY A 229 10.43 -9.36 -1.30
CA GLY A 229 9.45 -8.59 -2.07
C GLY A 229 8.08 -8.49 -1.38
N ASP A 230 8.00 -8.75 -0.09
CA ASP A 230 6.73 -8.84 0.62
C ASP A 230 6.14 -7.47 0.93
N ALA A 231 4.84 -7.34 0.64
CA ALA A 231 3.98 -6.38 1.31
C ALA A 231 4.09 -6.58 2.84
N HIS A 232 3.85 -5.55 3.64
CA HIS A 232 3.87 -5.60 5.11
C HIS A 232 5.25 -5.68 5.78
N ALA A 233 6.32 -5.22 5.12
CA ALA A 233 7.66 -5.27 5.72
C ALA A 233 7.83 -4.40 6.99
N ALA A 234 6.99 -3.38 7.21
CA ALA A 234 6.99 -2.61 8.45
C ALA A 234 6.16 -3.32 9.53
N TYR A 235 6.80 -3.75 10.61
CA TYR A 235 6.19 -4.66 11.58
C TYR A 235 6.20 -4.15 13.02
N THR A 236 6.98 -3.11 13.33
CA THR A 236 6.92 -2.43 14.63
C THR A 236 6.71 -0.94 14.47
N VAL A 237 5.87 -0.37 15.35
CA VAL A 237 5.64 1.06 15.47
C VAL A 237 5.72 1.43 16.95
N GLN A 238 6.58 2.39 17.28
CA GLN A 238 6.69 2.95 18.63
C GLN A 238 6.52 4.46 18.55
N TYR A 239 5.76 5.02 19.49
CA TYR A 239 5.51 6.45 19.58
C TYR A 239 5.87 6.92 20.98
N HIS A 240 6.65 8.00 21.06
CA HIS A 240 7.14 8.59 22.32
C HIS A 240 6.91 10.10 22.31
#